data_AF-A0A1G9CGB9-F1
#
_entry.id   AF-A0A1G9CGB9-F1
#
_cell.length_a   1.000
_cell.length_b   1.000
_cell.length_c   1.000
_cell.angle_alpha   90.00
_cell.angle_beta   90.00
_cell.angle_gamma   90.00
#
_symmetry.space_group_name_H-M   'P 1'
#
loop_
_entity.id
_entity.type
_entity.pdbx_description
1 polymer ?
#
loop_
_entity_poly.entity_id
_entity_poly.type
_entity_poly.pdbx_seq_one_letter_code
_entity_poly.pdbx_strand_id
1 'polypeptide(L)'
;MAMTTTYLTVTLIASIAALGGAVLNLTGHRIPVTEAQRLSVPMEWLRFPIGVAYALGLLGLLVGVAVPAVGIVAAAGFVALFVLAIGAHVRVGDRSLGRAVAGLALASATLLVTATWAAGRDDLGGVVSAYVNDLPDPWWPVVVLAVIQIGDAAMCFKPVGFIAQCFTDVGLPRALWPVMPWVKVAATAGLVAGLWVPYVGALTSAALVVYFVCAVSAHVRARDFGRNLALNATLSLVMCVAVFVFCFLR
;
A
#
# COMPACT_ATOMS: atom_id res chain seq x y z
N MET A 1 -29.28 5.30 -9.18
CA MET A 1 -29.50 3.98 -8.53
C MET A 1 -28.68 2.87 -9.18
N ALA A 2 -28.76 2.66 -10.51
CA ALA A 2 -28.00 1.61 -11.21
C ALA A 2 -26.48 1.61 -10.90
N MET A 3 -25.81 2.76 -11.01
CA MET A 3 -24.36 2.88 -10.76
C MET A 3 -23.95 2.50 -9.33
N THR A 4 -24.75 2.87 -8.32
CA THR A 4 -24.48 2.50 -6.92
C THR A 4 -24.61 1.00 -6.72
N THR A 5 -25.63 0.37 -7.31
CA THR A 5 -25.80 -1.08 -7.25
C THR A 5 -24.62 -1.80 -7.90
N THR A 6 -24.22 -1.39 -9.13
CA THR A 6 -23.04 -1.93 -9.82
C THR A 6 -21.78 -1.80 -8.97
N TYR A 7 -21.55 -0.62 -8.39
CA TYR A 7 -20.41 -0.36 -7.51
C TYR A 7 -20.37 -1.32 -6.31
N LEU A 8 -21.46 -1.43 -5.57
CA LEU A 8 -21.53 -2.31 -4.40
C LEU A 8 -21.37 -3.79 -4.79
N THR A 9 -22.00 -4.22 -5.88
CA THR A 9 -21.91 -5.61 -6.36
C THR A 9 -20.47 -5.96 -6.77
N VAL A 10 -19.82 -5.14 -7.60
CA VAL A 10 -18.45 -5.40 -8.06
C VAL A 10 -17.46 -5.34 -6.89
N THR A 11 -17.64 -4.41 -5.95
CA THR A 11 -16.81 -4.31 -4.74
C THR A 11 -16.99 -5.55 -3.86
N LEU A 12 -18.22 -6.04 -3.68
CA LEU A 12 -18.48 -7.25 -2.91
C LEU A 12 -17.82 -8.49 -3.54
N ILE A 13 -17.95 -8.66 -4.86
CA ILE A 13 -17.31 -9.77 -5.59
C ILE A 13 -15.79 -9.70 -5.44
N ALA A 14 -15.19 -8.52 -5.63
CA ALA A 14 -13.76 -8.32 -5.46
C ALA A 14 -13.30 -8.58 -4.02
N SER A 15 -14.06 -8.15 -3.02
CA SER A 15 -13.79 -8.43 -1.61
C SER A 15 -13.84 -9.93 -1.30
N ILE A 16 -14.82 -10.67 -1.81
CA ILE A 16 -14.89 -12.14 -1.61
C ILE A 16 -13.69 -12.82 -2.27
N ALA A 17 -13.33 -12.43 -3.50
CA ALA A 17 -12.15 -12.94 -4.17
C ALA A 17 -10.87 -12.61 -3.40
N ALA A 18 -10.76 -11.39 -2.87
CA ALA A 18 -9.63 -10.94 -2.08
C ALA A 18 -9.50 -11.72 -0.76
N LEU A 19 -10.62 -11.99 -0.09
CA LEU A 19 -10.68 -12.84 1.10
C LEU A 19 -10.18 -14.25 0.78
N GLY A 20 -10.64 -14.85 -0.32
CA GLY A 20 -10.14 -16.14 -0.79
C GLY A 20 -8.63 -16.12 -1.03
N GLY A 21 -8.13 -15.11 -1.74
CA GLY A 21 -6.70 -14.89 -1.95
C GLY A 21 -5.91 -14.77 -0.64
N ALA A 22 -6.39 -13.98 0.31
CA ALA A 22 -5.76 -13.80 1.62
C ALA A 22 -5.70 -15.14 2.39
N VAL A 23 -6.83 -15.84 2.52
CA VAL A 23 -6.91 -17.12 3.24
C VAL A 23 -5.98 -18.14 2.62
N LEU A 24 -6.02 -18.33 1.29
CA LEU A 24 -5.20 -19.33 0.61
C LEU A 24 -3.70 -19.07 0.80
N ASN A 25 -3.27 -17.81 0.68
CA ASN A 25 -1.85 -17.44 0.81
C ASN A 25 -1.36 -17.49 2.26
N LEU A 26 -2.16 -16.99 3.22
CA LEU A 26 -1.77 -16.92 4.63
C LEU A 26 -1.80 -18.28 5.33
N THR A 27 -2.61 -19.22 4.85
CA THR A 27 -2.69 -20.60 5.38
C THR A 27 -1.75 -21.57 4.68
N GLY A 28 -1.04 -21.14 3.63
CA GLY A 28 -0.13 -22.00 2.88
C GLY A 28 -0.84 -23.10 2.08
N HIS A 29 -2.03 -22.82 1.54
CA HIS A 29 -2.76 -23.78 0.75
C HIS A 29 -1.92 -24.24 -0.47
N ARG A 30 -2.04 -25.52 -0.86
CA ARG A 30 -1.33 -26.11 -2.02
C ARG A 30 -1.43 -25.33 -3.34
N ILE A 31 -2.49 -24.53 -3.55
CA ILE A 31 -2.70 -23.80 -4.82
C ILE A 31 -1.64 -22.70 -4.96
N PRO A 32 -1.55 -21.68 -4.07
CA PRO A 32 -0.47 -20.69 -4.11
C PRO A 32 0.94 -21.30 -3.99
N VAL A 33 1.12 -22.34 -3.17
CA VAL A 33 2.43 -23.00 -3.01
C VAL A 33 2.92 -23.60 -4.33
N THR A 34 2.05 -24.32 -5.04
CA THR A 34 2.42 -24.91 -6.34
C THR A 34 2.74 -23.83 -7.37
N GLU A 35 2.00 -22.72 -7.38
CA GLU A 35 2.28 -21.60 -8.28
C GLU A 35 3.59 -20.90 -7.95
N ALA A 36 3.85 -20.60 -6.67
CA ALA A 36 5.09 -19.95 -6.26
C ALA A 36 6.33 -20.79 -6.63
N GLN A 37 6.25 -22.12 -6.46
CA GLN A 37 7.31 -23.03 -6.89
C GLN A 37 7.52 -23.00 -8.41
N ARG A 38 6.45 -23.03 -9.21
CA ARG A 38 6.52 -22.91 -10.68
C ARG A 38 7.15 -21.59 -11.11
N LEU A 39 6.79 -20.50 -10.45
CA LEU A 39 7.24 -19.15 -10.78
C LEU A 39 8.61 -18.78 -10.20
N SER A 40 9.23 -19.69 -9.44
CA SER A 40 10.46 -19.42 -8.68
C SER A 40 10.34 -18.16 -7.82
N VAL A 41 9.21 -18.02 -7.15
CA VAL A 41 8.93 -16.93 -6.19
C VAL A 41 9.31 -17.43 -4.79
N PRO A 42 10.00 -16.62 -3.96
CA PRO A 42 10.38 -17.02 -2.60
C PRO A 42 9.16 -17.44 -1.77
N MET A 43 9.28 -18.53 -1.00
CA MET A 43 8.12 -19.06 -0.28
C MET A 43 7.61 -18.12 0.81
N GLU A 44 8.50 -17.31 1.39
CA GLU A 44 8.11 -16.25 2.32
C GLU A 44 7.12 -15.24 1.72
N TRP A 45 7.17 -15.02 0.38
CA TRP A 45 6.31 -14.04 -0.30
C TRP A 45 4.84 -14.41 -0.29
N LEU A 46 4.52 -15.70 -0.17
CA LEU A 46 3.13 -16.14 -0.05
C LEU A 46 2.46 -15.50 1.16
N ARG A 47 3.10 -15.58 2.34
CA ARG A 47 2.55 -14.95 3.54
C ARG A 47 2.76 -13.45 3.49
N PHE A 48 3.99 -13.00 3.23
CA PHE A 48 4.33 -11.58 3.12
C PHE A 48 5.36 -11.35 2.02
N PRO A 49 5.00 -10.62 0.94
CA PRO A 49 3.96 -9.59 0.96
C PRO A 49 2.59 -10.01 0.38
N ILE A 50 2.47 -11.10 -0.38
CA ILE A 50 1.29 -11.38 -1.22
C ILE A 50 0.01 -11.57 -0.38
N GLY A 51 0.03 -12.50 0.59
CA GLY A 51 -1.15 -12.79 1.42
C GLY A 51 -1.61 -11.60 2.25
N VAL A 52 -0.66 -10.85 2.84
CA VAL A 52 -0.96 -9.59 3.54
C VAL A 52 -1.53 -8.54 2.58
N ALA A 53 -1.00 -8.42 1.36
CA ALA A 53 -1.53 -7.49 0.36
C ALA A 53 -2.99 -7.80 -0.02
N TYR A 54 -3.35 -9.09 -0.14
CA TYR A 54 -4.74 -9.50 -0.32
C TYR A 54 -5.64 -9.10 0.86
N ALA A 55 -5.17 -9.31 2.10
CA ALA A 55 -5.92 -8.93 3.30
C ALA A 55 -6.10 -7.41 3.42
N LEU A 56 -5.04 -6.64 3.16
CA LEU A 56 -5.10 -5.17 3.15
C LEU A 56 -5.97 -4.65 2.02
N GLY A 57 -5.88 -5.24 0.83
CA GLY A 57 -6.74 -4.90 -0.30
C GLY A 57 -8.21 -5.19 -0.02
N LEU A 58 -8.54 -6.31 0.61
CA LEU A 58 -9.89 -6.60 1.10
C LEU A 58 -10.38 -5.50 2.05
N LEU A 59 -9.61 -5.19 3.09
CA LEU A 59 -9.97 -4.15 4.05
C LEU A 59 -10.15 -2.79 3.36
N GLY A 60 -9.26 -2.45 2.44
CA GLY A 60 -9.31 -1.22 1.66
C GLY A 60 -10.54 -1.14 0.75
N LEU A 61 -10.96 -2.24 0.11
CA LEU A 61 -12.19 -2.28 -0.67
C LEU A 61 -13.44 -2.09 0.20
N LEU A 62 -13.47 -2.68 1.40
CA LEU A 62 -14.58 -2.54 2.34
C LEU A 62 -14.66 -1.11 2.93
N VAL A 63 -13.52 -0.57 3.38
CA VAL A 63 -13.43 0.84 3.82
C VAL A 63 -13.75 1.79 2.68
N GLY A 64 -13.41 1.40 1.44
CA GLY A 64 -13.69 2.11 0.20
C GLY A 64 -15.16 2.48 0.00
N VAL A 65 -16.08 1.68 0.56
CA VAL A 65 -17.53 1.96 0.52
C VAL A 65 -17.88 3.25 1.28
N ALA A 66 -17.14 3.54 2.36
CA ALA A 66 -17.30 4.75 3.16
C ALA A 66 -16.34 5.87 2.75
N VAL A 67 -15.16 5.53 2.21
CA VAL A 67 -14.09 6.46 1.80
C VAL A 67 -13.61 6.10 0.40
N PRO A 68 -14.20 6.68 -0.66
CA PRO A 68 -13.98 6.23 -2.04
C PRO A 68 -12.51 6.22 -2.47
N ALA A 69 -11.70 7.19 -2.02
CA ALA A 69 -10.27 7.22 -2.27
C ALA A 69 -9.54 5.94 -1.83
N VAL A 70 -9.91 5.38 -0.67
CA VAL A 70 -9.31 4.13 -0.16
C VAL A 70 -9.66 2.95 -1.06
N GLY A 71 -10.89 2.90 -1.55
CA GLY A 71 -11.34 1.87 -2.49
C GLY A 71 -10.59 1.92 -3.82
N ILE A 72 -10.36 3.14 -4.35
CA ILE A 72 -9.56 3.35 -5.58
C ILE A 72 -8.13 2.84 -5.37
N VAL A 73 -7.48 3.21 -4.26
CA VAL A 73 -6.12 2.77 -3.94
C VAL A 73 -6.04 1.25 -3.79
N ALA A 74 -7.00 0.63 -3.10
CA ALA A 74 -7.06 -0.82 -2.95
C ALA A 74 -7.21 -1.54 -4.31
N ALA A 75 -8.13 -1.07 -5.16
CA ALA A 75 -8.34 -1.64 -6.48
C ALA A 75 -7.11 -1.45 -7.40
N ALA A 76 -6.48 -0.28 -7.38
CA ALA A 76 -5.24 -0.01 -8.11
C ALA A 76 -4.09 -0.90 -7.62
N GLY A 77 -4.00 -1.14 -6.30
CA GLY A 77 -3.06 -2.08 -5.70
C GLY A 77 -3.26 -3.51 -6.22
N PHE A 78 -4.50 -3.97 -6.35
CA PHE A 78 -4.79 -5.28 -6.97
C PHE A 78 -4.42 -5.32 -8.45
N VAL A 79 -4.70 -4.26 -9.22
CA VAL A 79 -4.26 -4.17 -10.62
C VAL A 79 -2.74 -4.34 -10.71
N ALA A 80 -1.98 -3.59 -9.90
CA ALA A 80 -0.53 -3.69 -9.87
C ALA A 80 -0.06 -5.11 -9.46
N LEU A 81 -0.68 -5.71 -8.44
CA LEU A 81 -0.39 -7.07 -8.00
C LEU A 81 -0.59 -8.09 -9.12
N PHE A 82 -1.69 -8.02 -9.86
CA PHE A 82 -1.96 -8.95 -10.96
C PHE A 82 -1.10 -8.69 -12.19
N VAL A 83 -0.74 -7.44 -12.49
CA VAL A 83 0.25 -7.12 -13.53
C VAL A 83 1.60 -7.74 -13.19
N LEU A 84 2.06 -7.61 -11.93
CA LEU A 84 3.29 -8.25 -11.46
C LEU A 84 3.19 -9.78 -11.51
N ALA A 85 2.03 -10.35 -11.19
CA ALA A 85 1.80 -11.79 -11.30
C ALA A 85 1.92 -12.27 -12.75
N ILE A 86 1.29 -11.59 -13.70
CA ILE A 86 1.43 -11.88 -15.14
C ILE A 86 2.89 -11.75 -15.56
N GLY A 87 3.59 -10.70 -15.12
CA GLY A 87 5.02 -10.53 -15.36
C GLY A 87 5.86 -11.71 -14.85
N ALA A 88 5.51 -12.25 -13.68
CA ALA A 88 6.19 -13.43 -13.12
C ALA A 88 5.98 -14.69 -13.98
N HIS A 89 4.76 -14.92 -14.49
CA HIS A 89 4.49 -16.01 -15.44
C HIS A 89 5.26 -15.83 -16.75
N VAL A 90 5.21 -14.63 -17.33
CA VAL A 90 5.93 -14.29 -18.58
C VAL A 90 7.44 -14.46 -18.42
N ARG A 91 8.00 -14.05 -17.27
CA ARG A 91 9.44 -14.17 -16.96
C ARG A 91 9.95 -15.61 -17.03
N VAL A 92 9.14 -16.58 -16.61
CA VAL A 92 9.51 -18.01 -16.63
C VAL A 92 8.97 -18.74 -17.87
N GLY A 93 8.37 -18.01 -18.82
CA GLY A 93 7.78 -18.58 -20.04
C GLY A 93 6.51 -19.39 -19.80
N ASP A 94 5.88 -19.28 -18.64
CA ASP A 94 4.64 -19.99 -18.31
C ASP A 94 3.42 -19.30 -18.94
N ARG A 95 2.60 -20.08 -19.64
CA ARG A 95 1.39 -19.59 -20.31
C ARG A 95 0.11 -19.81 -19.48
N SER A 96 0.22 -20.32 -18.26
CA SER A 96 -0.93 -20.58 -17.38
C SER A 96 -1.55 -19.32 -16.75
N LEU A 97 -1.77 -18.28 -17.57
CA LEU A 97 -2.18 -16.94 -17.15
C LEU A 97 -3.64 -16.82 -16.70
N GLY A 98 -4.46 -17.86 -16.83
CA GLY A 98 -5.92 -17.78 -16.68
C GLY A 98 -6.39 -17.15 -15.36
N ARG A 99 -5.80 -17.55 -14.23
CA ARG A 99 -6.14 -16.99 -12.91
C ARG A 99 -5.68 -15.54 -12.76
N ALA A 100 -4.48 -15.23 -13.24
CA ALA A 100 -3.92 -13.88 -13.15
C ALA A 100 -4.69 -12.90 -14.04
N VAL A 101 -5.08 -13.31 -15.25
CA VAL A 101 -5.90 -12.50 -16.17
C VAL A 101 -7.32 -12.30 -15.63
N ALA A 102 -7.95 -13.34 -15.07
CA ALA A 102 -9.26 -13.20 -14.43
C ALA A 102 -9.22 -12.24 -13.23
N GLY A 103 -8.18 -12.35 -12.40
CA GLY A 103 -7.94 -11.43 -11.29
C GLY A 103 -7.70 -9.99 -11.75
N LEU A 104 -6.89 -9.80 -12.81
CA LEU A 104 -6.64 -8.49 -13.40
C LEU A 104 -7.92 -7.87 -13.96
N ALA A 105 -8.75 -8.65 -14.64
CA ALA A 105 -10.02 -8.18 -15.20
C ALA A 105 -10.96 -7.71 -14.09
N LEU A 106 -11.10 -8.50 -13.02
CA LEU A 106 -11.90 -8.12 -11.85
C LEU A 106 -11.34 -6.86 -11.19
N ALA A 107 -10.04 -6.80 -10.91
CA ALA A 107 -9.40 -5.65 -10.30
C ALA A 107 -9.56 -4.37 -11.13
N SER A 108 -9.40 -4.47 -12.46
CA SER A 108 -9.57 -3.35 -13.40
C SER A 108 -11.02 -2.89 -13.47
N ALA A 109 -11.97 -3.82 -13.47
CA ALA A 109 -13.39 -3.50 -13.41
C ALA A 109 -13.75 -2.82 -12.08
N THR A 110 -13.26 -3.33 -10.95
CA THR A 110 -13.45 -2.71 -9.63
C THR A 110 -12.85 -1.30 -9.60
N LEU A 111 -11.65 -1.11 -10.13
CA LEU A 111 -11.00 0.20 -10.20
C LEU A 111 -11.83 1.18 -11.03
N LEU A 112 -12.23 0.79 -12.25
CA LEU A 112 -13.00 1.63 -13.15
C LEU A 112 -14.37 2.00 -12.56
N VAL A 113 -15.10 1.01 -12.03
CA VAL A 113 -16.42 1.24 -11.42
C VAL A 113 -16.31 2.12 -10.18
N THR A 114 -15.29 1.89 -9.33
CA THR A 114 -15.06 2.72 -8.13
C THR A 114 -14.71 4.16 -8.52
N ALA A 115 -13.80 4.36 -9.48
CA ALA A 115 -13.37 5.68 -9.91
C ALA A 115 -14.51 6.46 -10.58
N THR A 116 -15.28 5.82 -11.46
CA THR A 116 -16.43 6.46 -12.13
C THR A 116 -17.56 6.78 -11.17
N TRP A 117 -17.84 5.90 -10.21
CA TRP A 117 -18.82 6.16 -9.16
C TRP A 117 -18.38 7.29 -8.22
N ALA A 118 -17.09 7.34 -7.86
CA ALA A 118 -16.54 8.39 -7.02
C ALA A 118 -16.53 9.76 -7.73
N ALA A 119 -16.16 9.78 -9.01
CA ALA A 119 -16.22 10.98 -9.84
C ALA A 119 -17.65 11.54 -9.97
N GLY A 120 -18.67 10.68 -10.01
CA GLY A 120 -20.06 11.12 -10.03
C GLY A 120 -20.58 11.69 -8.69
N ARG A 121 -19.81 11.58 -7.60
CA ARG A 121 -20.17 12.13 -6.28
C ARG A 121 -19.42 13.41 -5.92
N ASP A 122 -18.37 13.76 -6.68
CA ASP A 122 -17.45 14.86 -6.36
C ASP A 122 -16.90 14.82 -4.91
N ASP A 123 -16.92 13.64 -4.28
CA ASP A 123 -16.53 13.42 -2.89
C ASP A 123 -15.67 12.15 -2.77
N LEU A 124 -14.34 12.35 -2.77
CA LEU A 124 -13.36 11.28 -2.57
C LEU A 124 -13.16 10.92 -1.09
N GLY A 125 -13.49 11.84 -0.18
CA GLY A 125 -13.27 11.71 1.26
C GLY A 125 -14.38 10.96 1.98
N GLY A 126 -15.59 10.94 1.41
CA GLY A 126 -16.75 10.28 1.99
C GLY A 126 -16.99 10.75 3.42
N VAL A 127 -17.13 9.81 4.36
CA VAL A 127 -17.32 10.13 5.79
C VAL A 127 -16.15 10.91 6.43
N VAL A 128 -14.97 10.88 5.80
CA VAL A 128 -13.76 11.55 6.30
C VAL A 128 -13.66 13.00 5.83
N SER A 129 -14.45 13.43 4.84
CA SER A 129 -14.49 14.83 4.36
C SER A 129 -14.86 15.83 5.45
N ALA A 130 -15.56 15.38 6.51
CA ALA A 130 -15.87 16.21 7.67
C ALA A 130 -14.61 16.60 8.48
N TYR A 131 -13.56 15.78 8.44
CA TYR A 131 -12.38 15.88 9.31
C TYR A 131 -11.11 16.32 8.57
N VAL A 132 -11.13 16.37 7.23
CA VAL A 132 -9.94 16.69 6.43
C VAL A 132 -10.03 18.10 5.87
N ASN A 133 -8.92 18.84 5.94
CA ASN A 133 -8.82 20.20 5.40
C ASN A 133 -8.97 20.22 3.87
N ASP A 134 -9.53 21.32 3.34
CA ASP A 134 -9.73 21.50 1.91
C ASP A 134 -8.42 21.72 1.14
N LEU A 135 -7.37 22.14 1.85
CA LEU A 135 -5.98 22.24 1.43
C LEU A 135 -5.08 21.97 2.64
N PRO A 136 -3.88 21.42 2.47
CA PRO A 136 -2.95 21.28 3.59
C PRO A 136 -2.51 22.66 4.09
N ASP A 137 -2.82 23.00 5.34
CA ASP A 137 -2.44 24.28 5.96
C ASP A 137 -1.81 24.03 7.34
N PRO A 138 -0.50 24.29 7.53
CA PRO A 138 0.45 24.79 6.52
C PRO A 138 0.87 23.70 5.51
N TRP A 139 1.14 24.08 4.26
CA TRP A 139 1.52 23.15 3.19
C TRP A 139 3.01 22.73 3.22
N TRP A 140 3.89 23.59 3.73
CA TRP A 140 5.34 23.38 3.67
C TRP A 140 5.84 22.12 4.42
N PRO A 141 5.24 21.67 5.56
CA PRO A 141 5.68 20.44 6.21
C PRO A 141 5.43 19.20 5.35
N VAL A 142 4.38 19.21 4.52
CA VAL A 142 4.09 18.15 3.56
C VAL A 142 5.23 18.04 2.54
N VAL A 143 5.71 19.18 2.04
CA VAL A 143 6.85 19.23 1.10
C VAL A 143 8.14 18.78 1.75
N VAL A 144 8.43 19.22 2.99
CA VAL A 144 9.60 18.77 3.75
C VAL A 144 9.57 17.25 3.93
N LEU A 145 8.43 16.69 4.34
CA LEU A 145 8.27 15.25 4.48
C LEU A 145 8.48 14.53 3.13
N ALA A 146 7.95 15.05 2.02
CA ALA A 146 8.17 14.48 0.69
C ALA A 146 9.66 14.48 0.29
N VAL A 147 10.40 15.56 0.58
CA VAL A 147 11.85 15.64 0.33
C VAL A 147 12.63 14.62 1.17
N ILE A 148 12.24 14.41 2.43
CA ILE A 148 12.86 13.39 3.28
C ILE A 148 12.58 11.99 2.73
N GLN A 149 11.35 11.70 2.33
CA GLN A 149 10.97 10.40 1.79
C GLN A 149 11.72 10.07 0.49
N ILE A 150 11.90 11.02 -0.43
CA ILE A 150 12.66 10.78 -1.66
C ILE A 150 14.16 10.65 -1.42
N GLY A 151 14.71 11.39 -0.45
CA GLY A 151 16.09 11.24 -0.01
C GLY A 151 16.35 9.83 0.55
N ASP A 152 15.45 9.34 1.40
CA ASP A 152 15.51 7.97 1.93
C ASP A 152 15.34 6.92 0.81
N ALA A 153 14.43 7.15 -0.15
CA ALA A 153 14.30 6.29 -1.31
C ALA A 153 15.62 6.16 -2.10
N ALA A 154 16.31 7.28 -2.35
CA ALA A 154 17.59 7.31 -3.06
C ALA A 154 18.66 6.49 -2.34
N MET A 155 18.74 6.61 -1.01
CA MET A 155 19.67 5.83 -0.18
C MET A 155 19.30 4.34 -0.12
N CYS A 156 18.03 3.98 -0.34
CA CYS A 156 17.54 2.61 -0.36
C CYS A 156 17.77 1.87 -1.70
N PHE A 157 17.91 2.56 -2.83
CA PHE A 157 18.13 1.90 -4.15
C PHE A 157 19.45 1.13 -4.21
N LYS A 158 20.51 1.71 -3.63
CA LYS A 158 21.75 1.02 -3.30
C LYS A 158 21.96 1.21 -1.81
N PRO A 159 21.46 0.30 -0.96
CA PRO A 159 21.43 0.46 0.48
C PRO A 159 22.80 0.86 1.02
N VAL A 160 22.91 2.12 1.45
CA VAL A 160 24.11 2.61 2.14
C VAL A 160 24.33 1.79 3.42
N GLY A 161 25.57 1.69 3.91
CA GLY A 161 25.92 0.79 5.02
C GLY A 161 24.99 0.88 6.23
N PHE A 162 24.58 2.09 6.60
CA PHE A 162 23.61 2.34 7.67
C PHE A 162 22.21 1.74 7.40
N ILE A 163 21.68 1.88 6.19
CA ILE A 163 20.36 1.31 5.83
C ILE A 163 20.41 -0.20 5.75
N ALA A 164 21.49 -0.75 5.16
CA ALA A 164 21.69 -2.19 5.08
C ALA A 164 21.80 -2.84 6.47
N GLN A 165 22.48 -2.17 7.42
CA GLN A 165 22.52 -2.58 8.82
C GLN A 165 21.13 -2.54 9.44
N CYS A 166 20.41 -1.41 9.32
CA CYS A 166 19.04 -1.27 9.83
C CYS A 166 18.11 -2.39 9.34
N PHE A 167 18.11 -2.71 8.03
CA PHE A 167 17.32 -3.80 7.49
C PHE A 167 17.73 -5.18 8.03
N THR A 168 19.02 -5.38 8.30
CA THR A 168 19.54 -6.62 8.87
C THR A 168 19.15 -6.74 10.35
N ASP A 169 19.26 -5.66 11.12
CA ASP A 169 18.97 -5.60 12.56
C ASP A 169 17.50 -5.92 12.83
N VAL A 170 16.58 -5.39 12.02
CA VAL A 170 15.13 -5.69 12.13
C VAL A 170 14.72 -7.03 11.49
N GLY A 171 15.68 -7.77 10.91
CA GLY A 171 15.44 -9.06 10.27
C GLY A 171 14.59 -8.98 9.00
N LEU A 172 14.66 -7.88 8.24
CA LEU A 172 13.90 -7.72 7.00
C LEU A 172 14.41 -8.72 5.94
N PRO A 173 13.53 -9.59 5.38
CA PRO A 173 13.91 -10.54 4.33
C PRO A 173 14.60 -9.85 3.16
N ARG A 174 15.74 -10.40 2.72
CA ARG A 174 16.55 -9.83 1.62
C ARG A 174 15.78 -9.62 0.33
N ALA A 175 14.79 -10.49 0.06
CA ALA A 175 13.93 -10.37 -1.11
C ALA A 175 13.08 -9.08 -1.11
N LEU A 176 12.82 -8.47 0.05
CA LEU A 176 12.02 -7.25 0.17
C LEU A 176 12.85 -5.97 0.07
N TRP A 177 14.18 -6.06 0.15
CA TRP A 177 15.05 -4.88 0.11
C TRP A 177 14.84 -4.02 -1.15
N PRO A 178 14.70 -4.61 -2.36
CA PRO A 178 14.46 -3.83 -3.58
C PRO A 178 13.08 -3.17 -3.62
N VAL A 179 12.13 -3.60 -2.78
CA VAL A 179 10.77 -3.04 -2.72
C VAL A 179 10.74 -1.75 -1.88
N MET A 180 11.59 -1.66 -0.86
CA MET A 180 11.66 -0.52 0.06
C MET A 180 11.83 0.86 -0.58
N PRO A 181 12.72 1.08 -1.58
CA PRO A 181 12.82 2.37 -2.24
C PRO A 181 11.52 2.75 -2.98
N TRP A 182 10.86 1.78 -3.63
CA TRP A 182 9.61 2.04 -4.35
C TRP A 182 8.45 2.44 -3.44
N VAL A 183 8.37 1.87 -2.23
CA VAL A 183 7.39 2.29 -1.22
C VAL A 183 7.57 3.78 -0.87
N LYS A 184 8.82 4.24 -0.75
CA LYS A 184 9.14 5.64 -0.42
C LYS A 184 8.92 6.60 -1.58
N VAL A 185 9.21 6.16 -2.81
CA VAL A 185 8.85 6.89 -4.03
C VAL A 185 7.33 7.06 -4.12
N ALA A 186 6.56 5.99 -3.87
CA ALA A 186 5.10 6.05 -3.87
C ALA A 186 4.56 7.01 -2.79
N ALA A 187 5.15 6.99 -1.58
CA ALA A 187 4.80 7.94 -0.53
C ALA A 187 5.12 9.40 -0.93
N THR A 188 6.27 9.64 -1.57
CA THR A 188 6.63 10.96 -2.10
C THR A 188 5.61 11.43 -3.13
N ALA A 189 5.27 10.57 -4.09
CA ALA A 189 4.29 10.88 -5.12
C ALA A 189 2.90 11.17 -4.52
N GLY A 190 2.48 10.41 -3.52
CA GLY A 190 1.22 10.62 -2.81
C GLY A 190 1.17 11.91 -2.00
N LEU A 191 2.27 12.29 -1.32
CA LEU A 191 2.36 13.56 -0.60
C LEU A 191 2.35 14.75 -1.56
N VAL A 192 3.08 14.66 -2.67
CA VAL A 192 3.13 15.70 -3.71
C VAL A 192 1.74 15.85 -4.36
N ALA A 193 1.12 14.76 -4.79
CA ALA A 193 -0.26 14.79 -5.28
C ALA A 193 -1.24 15.35 -4.24
N GLY A 194 -0.97 15.07 -2.96
CA GLY A 194 -1.70 15.57 -1.79
C GLY A 194 -1.76 17.08 -1.64
N LEU A 195 -0.85 17.83 -2.28
CA LEU A 195 -0.88 19.29 -2.30
C LEU A 195 -2.03 19.85 -3.14
N TRP A 196 -2.50 19.09 -4.13
CA TRP A 196 -3.64 19.45 -4.99
C TRP A 196 -4.88 18.62 -4.70
N VAL A 197 -4.70 17.41 -4.16
CA VAL A 197 -5.78 16.48 -3.81
C VAL A 197 -5.65 16.11 -2.33
N PRO A 198 -6.21 16.92 -1.40
CA PRO A 198 -5.97 16.80 0.05
C PRO A 198 -6.24 15.41 0.60
N TYR A 199 -7.28 14.73 0.10
CA TYR A 199 -7.62 13.37 0.52
C TYR A 199 -6.52 12.35 0.20
N VAL A 200 -5.82 12.51 -0.93
CA VAL A 200 -4.67 11.68 -1.28
C VAL A 200 -3.50 11.97 -0.36
N GLY A 201 -3.29 13.24 0.00
CA GLY A 201 -2.26 13.66 0.95
C GLY A 201 -2.53 13.10 2.36
N ALA A 202 -3.75 13.27 2.86
CA ALA A 202 -4.18 12.75 4.16
C ALA A 202 -4.05 11.22 4.22
N LEU A 203 -4.50 10.51 3.18
CA LEU A 203 -4.37 9.06 3.09
C LEU A 203 -2.89 8.63 3.05
N THR A 204 -2.06 9.33 2.28
CA THR A 204 -0.62 9.03 2.19
C THR A 204 0.09 9.28 3.52
N SER A 205 -0.24 10.38 4.19
CA SER A 205 0.31 10.71 5.50
C SER A 205 -0.14 9.72 6.57
N ALA A 206 -1.41 9.30 6.58
CA ALA A 206 -1.89 8.23 7.45
C ALA A 206 -1.17 6.89 7.17
N ALA A 207 -0.95 6.54 5.90
CA ALA A 207 -0.20 5.36 5.52
C ALA A 207 1.26 5.42 5.98
N LEU A 208 1.90 6.60 5.94
CA LEU A 208 3.24 6.82 6.47
C LEU A 208 3.29 6.66 7.99
N VAL A 209 2.29 7.16 8.73
CA VAL A 209 2.17 6.91 10.18
C VAL A 209 2.13 5.42 10.45
N VAL A 210 1.25 4.67 9.77
CA VAL A 210 1.16 3.20 9.91
C VAL A 210 2.48 2.52 9.56
N TYR A 211 3.12 2.93 8.46
CA TYR A 211 4.43 2.41 8.04
C TYR A 211 5.48 2.60 9.14
N PHE A 212 5.59 3.80 9.73
CA PHE A 212 6.58 4.07 10.77
C PHE A 212 6.22 3.43 12.12
N VAL A 213 4.93 3.23 12.44
CA VAL A 213 4.50 2.40 13.59
C VAL A 213 4.97 0.96 13.40
N CYS A 214 4.82 0.39 12.21
CA CYS A 214 5.35 -0.94 11.89
C CYS A 214 6.87 -0.99 12.00
N ALA A 215 7.57 0.05 11.53
CA ALA A 215 9.04 0.15 11.64
C ALA A 215 9.50 0.20 13.10
N VAL A 216 8.92 1.08 13.92
CA VAL A 216 9.18 1.15 15.37
C VAL A 216 8.91 -0.19 16.03
N SER A 217 7.79 -0.84 15.71
CA SER A 217 7.45 -2.16 16.25
C SER A 217 8.47 -3.23 15.89
N ALA A 218 9.03 -3.19 14.67
CA ALA A 218 10.06 -4.11 14.23
C ALA A 218 11.38 -3.91 14.99
N HIS A 219 11.81 -2.66 15.20
CA HIS A 219 12.99 -2.35 16.04
C HIS A 219 12.80 -2.77 17.50
N VAL A 220 11.63 -2.48 18.09
CA VAL A 220 11.29 -2.90 19.46
C VAL A 220 11.32 -4.42 19.58
N ARG A 221 10.76 -5.14 18.59
CA ARG A 221 10.77 -6.61 18.55
C ARG A 221 12.20 -7.17 18.41
N ALA A 222 13.04 -6.52 17.62
CA ALA A 222 14.44 -6.88 17.45
C ALA A 222 15.34 -6.46 18.64
N ARG A 223 14.79 -5.72 19.61
CA ARG A 223 15.53 -5.10 20.72
C ARG A 223 16.65 -4.17 20.26
N ASP A 224 16.49 -3.56 19.09
CA ASP A 224 17.39 -2.54 18.56
C ASP A 224 16.99 -1.17 19.13
N PHE A 225 17.47 -0.86 20.33
CA PHE A 225 17.24 0.42 21.00
C PHE A 225 18.31 1.48 20.66
N GLY A 226 19.10 1.25 19.62
CA GLY A 226 20.18 2.13 19.23
C GLY A 226 19.71 3.40 18.51
N ARG A 227 20.66 4.06 17.84
CA ARG A 227 20.42 5.27 17.03
C ARG A 227 19.36 5.05 15.94
N ASN A 228 19.23 3.83 15.43
CA ASN A 228 18.24 3.44 14.43
C ASN A 228 16.80 3.68 14.92
N LEU A 229 16.46 3.22 16.13
CA LEU A 229 15.13 3.41 16.70
C LEU A 229 14.85 4.87 17.05
N ALA A 230 15.81 5.55 17.69
CA ALA A 230 15.62 6.90 18.18
C ALA A 230 15.53 7.94 17.05
N LEU A 231 16.51 7.97 16.14
CA LEU A 231 16.59 9.01 15.10
C LEU A 231 15.90 8.64 13.79
N ASN A 232 15.85 7.37 13.40
CA ASN A 232 15.28 7.01 12.11
C ASN A 232 13.77 6.70 12.24
N ALA A 233 13.41 5.76 13.09
CA ALA A 233 12.03 5.30 13.20
C ALA A 233 11.14 6.26 14.01
N THR A 234 11.55 6.63 15.22
CA THR A 234 10.72 7.44 16.15
C THR A 234 10.59 8.88 15.67
N LEU A 235 11.68 9.53 15.27
CA LEU A 235 11.62 10.91 14.76
C LEU A 235 10.73 11.02 13.51
N SER A 236 10.90 10.10 12.56
CA SER A 236 10.07 10.07 11.35
C SER A 236 8.61 9.80 11.68
N LEU A 237 8.32 8.93 12.66
CA LEU A 237 6.95 8.73 13.15
C LEU A 237 6.35 10.02 13.70
N VAL A 238 7.06 10.72 14.58
CA VAL A 238 6.59 12.01 15.15
C VAL A 238 6.33 13.02 14.04
N MET A 239 7.23 13.12 13.06
CA MET A 239 7.05 14.02 11.91
C MET A 239 5.83 13.63 11.07
N CYS A 240 5.62 12.34 10.77
CA CYS A 240 4.45 11.89 10.01
C CYS A 240 3.14 12.15 10.76
N VAL A 241 3.13 11.96 12.08
CA VAL A 241 1.96 12.28 12.93
C VAL A 241 1.72 13.79 12.93
N ALA A 242 2.76 14.60 13.09
CA ALA A 242 2.65 16.05 13.07
C ALA A 242 2.11 16.56 11.72
N VAL A 243 2.63 16.06 10.59
CA VAL A 243 2.12 16.41 9.26
C VAL A 243 0.67 15.97 9.08
N PHE A 244 0.32 14.76 9.51
CA PHE A 244 -1.06 14.29 9.41
C PHE A 244 -2.03 15.17 10.22
N VAL A 245 -1.69 15.44 11.48
CA VAL A 245 -2.56 16.19 12.39
C VAL A 245 -2.62 17.66 12.03
N PHE A 246 -1.47 18.33 11.85
CA PHE A 246 -1.44 19.78 11.67
C PHE A 246 -1.75 20.23 10.25
N CYS A 247 -1.44 19.43 9.22
CA CYS A 247 -1.68 19.85 7.84
C CYS A 247 -3.02 19.34 7.31
N PHE A 248 -3.44 18.12 7.68
CA PHE A 248 -4.59 17.48 7.03
C PHE A 248 -5.85 17.38 7.89
N LEU A 249 -5.78 17.42 9.22
CA LEU A 249 -6.98 17.40 10.06
C LEU A 249 -7.53 18.80 10.34
N ARG A 250 -8.86 18.91 10.37
CA ARG A 250 -9.61 20.11 10.81
C ARG A 250 -9.66 20.25 12.33
#